data_AF-A0A0S2W7A8-F1
#
_entry.id   AF-A0A0S2W7A8-F1
#
_cell.length_a   1.000
_cell.length_b   1.000
_cell.length_c   1.000
_cell.angle_alpha   90.00
_cell.angle_beta   90.00
_cell.angle_gamma   90.00
#
_symmetry.space_group_name_H-M   'P 1'
#
loop_
_entity.id
_entity.type
_entity.pdbx_description
1 polymer ?
#
loop_
_entity_poly.entity_id
_entity_poly.type
_entity_poly.pdbx_seq_one_letter_code
_entity_poly.pdbx_strand_id
1 'polypeptide(L)'
;MEEYEMVQGIEMPVEYGWSQEVSCVPGLPFKLSMADWPNATFDISVDGGHFVLWVDDKIIPMDSTFSVNNDTNIYWVDYLDETETESHVGTYAANKVYADMVVRDGDNIIGYAVIKIYTHDPEDQHVRTFGAVLLQSVSFPLVNSEYQNVTEEYVKSQIEQIKLAD
;
A
#
# COMPACT_ATOMS: atom_id res chain seq x y z
N MET A 1 7.14 -30.79 -14.05
CA MET A 1 6.68 -29.88 -13.00
C MET A 1 7.77 -28.82 -12.96
N GLU A 2 7.57 -27.76 -13.74
CA GLU A 2 8.54 -26.66 -13.82
C GLU A 2 8.27 -25.71 -12.66
N GLU A 3 9.26 -25.61 -11.79
CA GLU A 3 9.32 -24.67 -10.69
C GLU A 3 9.82 -23.35 -11.29
N TYR A 4 8.96 -22.34 -11.35
CA TYR A 4 9.34 -21.02 -11.85
C TYR A 4 9.56 -20.08 -10.68
N GLU A 5 10.76 -19.50 -10.62
CA GLU A 5 11.10 -18.46 -9.65
C GLU A 5 10.24 -17.22 -9.89
N MET A 6 9.54 -16.77 -8.84
CA MET A 6 8.80 -15.52 -8.83
C MET A 6 9.77 -14.35 -8.75
N VAL A 7 9.75 -13.46 -9.74
CA VAL A 7 10.56 -12.24 -9.76
C VAL A 7 9.83 -11.14 -8.99
N GLN A 8 10.47 -10.59 -7.94
CA GLN A 8 9.96 -9.47 -7.16
C GLN A 8 9.78 -8.23 -8.07
N GLY A 9 8.57 -7.69 -8.12
CA GLY A 9 8.16 -6.69 -9.12
C GLY A 9 7.93 -5.27 -8.60
N ILE A 10 8.19 -4.99 -7.33
CA ILE A 10 8.04 -3.64 -6.75
C ILE A 10 9.33 -3.25 -6.03
N GLU A 11 10.07 -2.35 -6.65
CA GLU A 11 11.26 -1.73 -6.05
C GLU A 11 10.84 -0.50 -5.26
N MET A 12 11.04 -0.54 -3.94
CA MET A 12 11.10 0.66 -3.12
C MET A 12 12.46 1.33 -3.34
N PRO A 13 12.57 2.66 -3.46
CA PRO A 13 13.85 3.33 -3.61
C PRO A 13 14.68 3.21 -2.31
N VAL A 14 15.54 2.19 -2.26
CA VAL A 14 16.41 1.88 -1.10
C VAL A 14 17.64 2.80 -1.00
N GLU A 15 17.89 3.63 -2.02
CA GLU A 15 19.14 4.39 -2.15
C GLU A 15 19.28 5.60 -1.19
N TYR A 16 18.24 5.94 -0.43
CA TYR A 16 18.26 7.18 0.36
C TYR A 16 18.32 7.01 1.88
N GLY A 17 18.58 5.80 2.39
CA GLY A 17 18.93 5.59 3.80
C GLY A 17 18.12 6.46 4.78
N TRP A 18 16.79 6.48 4.64
CA TRP A 18 15.92 7.41 5.35
C TRP A 18 15.95 7.08 6.84
N SER A 19 16.67 7.88 7.62
CA SER A 19 16.81 7.74 9.07
C SER A 19 16.44 9.00 9.84
N GLN A 20 15.57 9.87 9.30
CA GLN A 20 15.06 11.01 10.05
C GLN A 20 13.54 11.05 10.01
N GLU A 21 12.98 11.26 11.19
CA GLU A 21 11.56 11.47 11.48
C GLU A 21 10.98 12.50 10.50
N VAL A 22 10.30 12.04 9.46
CA VAL A 22 9.66 12.93 8.51
C VAL A 22 8.25 13.20 9.03
N SER A 23 8.03 14.41 9.55
CA SER A 23 6.69 15.02 9.50
C SER A 23 6.37 15.22 8.02
N CYS A 24 5.88 14.17 7.39
CA CYS A 24 5.58 14.16 5.97
C CYS A 24 4.16 14.71 5.83
N VAL A 25 4.04 15.97 5.41
CA VAL A 25 2.79 16.45 4.84
C VAL A 25 2.75 15.94 3.39
N PRO A 26 1.72 15.19 2.98
CA PRO A 26 0.52 14.87 3.76
C PRO A 26 0.64 13.60 4.62
N GLY A 27 1.54 12.66 4.29
CA GLY A 27 1.76 11.43 5.07
C GLY A 27 2.91 10.58 4.53
N LEU A 28 3.01 9.32 4.96
CA LEU A 28 4.04 8.37 4.51
C LEU A 28 3.87 8.04 3.02
N PRO A 29 4.82 8.39 2.14
CA PRO A 29 4.62 8.30 0.69
C PRO A 29 4.84 6.88 0.15
N PHE A 30 3.98 6.49 -0.79
CA PHE A 30 4.12 5.27 -1.59
C PHE A 30 3.97 5.62 -3.06
N LYS A 31 5.00 5.26 -3.85
CA LYS A 31 4.94 5.34 -5.31
C LYS A 31 4.50 4.00 -5.86
N LEU A 32 3.36 3.99 -6.54
CA LEU A 32 2.83 2.80 -7.20
C LEU A 32 3.34 2.76 -8.63
N SER A 33 4.03 1.70 -9.02
CA SER A 33 4.63 1.61 -10.34
C SER A 33 4.73 0.15 -10.79
N MET A 34 4.25 -0.12 -12.00
CA MET A 34 4.46 -1.38 -12.71
C MET A 34 4.88 -1.08 -14.15
N ALA A 35 6.19 -1.04 -14.41
CA ALA A 35 6.75 -0.49 -15.64
C ALA A 35 6.30 -1.23 -16.91
N ASP A 36 6.15 -2.55 -16.83
CA ASP A 36 5.72 -3.38 -17.97
C ASP A 36 4.23 -3.24 -18.29
N TRP A 37 3.46 -2.58 -17.42
CA TRP A 37 2.00 -2.48 -17.51
C TRP A 37 1.55 -1.02 -17.33
N PRO A 38 1.75 -0.14 -18.34
CA PRO A 38 1.50 1.30 -18.21
C PRO A 38 0.04 1.66 -17.92
N ASN A 39 -0.90 0.79 -18.29
CA ASN A 39 -2.34 0.98 -18.04
C ASN A 39 -2.84 0.27 -16.77
N ALA A 40 -1.93 -0.26 -15.96
CA ALA A 40 -2.32 -0.97 -14.76
C ALA A 40 -3.08 -0.08 -13.77
N THR A 41 -3.99 -0.70 -13.02
CA THR A 41 -4.66 -0.08 -11.87
C THR A 41 -4.28 -0.83 -10.60
N PHE A 42 -4.21 -0.10 -9.49
CA PHE A 42 -3.95 -0.64 -8.17
C PHE A 42 -5.23 -0.51 -7.36
N ASP A 43 -5.85 -1.64 -7.04
CA ASP A 43 -6.94 -1.74 -6.09
C ASP A 43 -6.35 -1.91 -4.70
N ILE A 44 -6.63 -0.96 -3.82
CA ILE A 44 -5.97 -0.82 -2.54
C ILE A 44 -7.01 -0.93 -1.44
N SER A 45 -6.71 -1.69 -0.40
CA SER A 45 -7.47 -1.68 0.85
C SER A 45 -6.55 -1.59 2.06
N VAL A 46 -6.95 -0.86 3.07
CA VAL A 46 -6.17 -0.71 4.31
C VAL A 46 -7.03 -1.00 5.53
N ASP A 47 -6.47 -1.70 6.52
CA ASP A 47 -7.16 -2.08 7.76
C ASP A 47 -6.90 -1.13 8.94
N GLY A 48 -6.46 0.10 8.63
CA GLY A 48 -6.23 1.16 9.61
C GLY A 48 -5.52 2.38 9.05
N GLY A 49 -5.79 3.54 9.65
CA GLY A 49 -5.43 4.83 9.06
C GLY A 49 -6.12 5.07 7.72
N HIS A 50 -5.61 6.02 6.95
CA HIS A 50 -6.20 6.44 5.69
C HIS A 50 -5.13 6.70 4.63
N PHE A 51 -5.47 6.44 3.37
CA PHE A 51 -4.68 6.95 2.25
C PHE A 51 -5.25 8.28 1.77
N VAL A 52 -4.37 9.16 1.32
CA VAL A 52 -4.72 10.42 0.69
C VAL A 52 -3.95 10.58 -0.62
N LEU A 53 -4.56 11.31 -1.56
CA LEU A 53 -3.90 11.82 -2.75
C LEU A 53 -3.53 13.28 -2.54
N TRP A 54 -2.37 13.66 -3.07
CA TRP A 54 -1.97 15.06 -3.13
C TRP A 54 -2.01 15.54 -4.57
N VAL A 55 -3.00 16.37 -4.90
CA VAL A 55 -3.24 16.87 -6.27
C VAL A 55 -3.42 18.37 -6.21
N ASP A 56 -2.61 19.13 -6.97
CA ASP A 56 -2.69 20.59 -7.08
C ASP A 56 -2.82 21.31 -5.73
N ASP A 57 -1.92 21.00 -4.80
CA ASP A 57 -1.89 21.50 -3.42
C ASP A 57 -3.09 21.13 -2.54
N LYS A 58 -3.95 20.19 -2.98
CA LYS A 58 -5.09 19.67 -2.22
C LYS A 58 -4.86 18.24 -1.77
N ILE A 59 -5.20 17.98 -0.51
CA ILE A 59 -5.23 16.64 0.07
C ILE A 59 -6.64 16.09 -0.15
N ILE A 60 -6.74 14.99 -0.88
CA ILE A 60 -8.00 14.31 -1.17
C ILE A 60 -7.99 12.99 -0.37
N PRO A 61 -8.88 12.83 0.62
CA PRO A 61 -9.00 11.59 1.35
C PRO A 61 -9.56 10.48 0.46
N MET A 62 -9.02 9.27 0.61
CA MET A 62 -9.49 8.07 -0.08
C MET A 62 -10.34 7.23 0.86
N ASP A 63 -11.31 6.52 0.29
CA ASP A 63 -12.08 5.50 1.01
C ASP A 63 -11.14 4.37 1.50
N SER A 64 -11.62 3.54 2.44
CA SER A 64 -10.85 2.39 2.95
C SER A 64 -10.50 1.36 1.87
N THR A 65 -11.26 1.37 0.77
CA THR A 65 -10.98 0.61 -0.45
C THR A 65 -11.13 1.55 -1.65
N PHE A 66 -10.10 1.62 -2.49
CA PHE A 66 -10.09 2.53 -3.64
C PHE A 66 -9.18 2.00 -4.76
N SER A 67 -9.33 2.57 -5.95
CA SER A 67 -8.49 2.23 -7.10
C SER A 67 -7.78 3.47 -7.64
N VAL A 68 -6.51 3.33 -8.00
CA VAL A 68 -5.70 4.38 -8.64
C VAL A 68 -4.93 3.84 -9.83
N ASN A 69 -4.54 4.73 -10.74
CA ASN A 69 -3.77 4.36 -11.92
C ASN A 69 -2.30 4.09 -11.56
N ASN A 70 -1.60 3.42 -12.47
CA ASN A 70 -0.14 3.32 -12.45
C ASN A 70 0.52 4.70 -12.36
N ASP A 71 1.73 4.72 -11.79
CA ASP A 71 2.52 5.94 -11.52
C ASP A 71 1.85 6.95 -10.57
N THR A 72 0.85 6.53 -9.80
CA THR A 72 0.23 7.37 -8.76
C THR A 72 1.04 7.36 -7.47
N ASN A 73 1.21 8.54 -6.85
CA ASN A 73 1.71 8.66 -5.48
C ASN A 73 0.53 8.75 -4.52
N ILE A 74 0.51 7.84 -3.55
CA ILE A 74 -0.44 7.86 -2.43
C ILE A 74 0.33 8.10 -1.13
N TYR A 75 -0.36 8.62 -0.12
CA TYR A 75 0.27 8.92 1.17
C TYR A 75 -0.59 8.35 2.28
N TRP A 76 0.01 7.56 3.18
CA TRP A 76 -0.71 7.03 4.33
C TRP A 76 -0.63 8.00 5.51
N VAL A 77 -1.75 8.19 6.20
CA VAL A 77 -1.88 9.00 7.41
C VAL A 77 -2.58 8.20 8.50
N ASP A 78 -2.14 8.38 9.74
CA ASP A 78 -2.75 7.76 10.92
C ASP A 78 -4.09 8.43 11.31
N TYR A 79 -4.39 9.59 10.72
CA TYR A 79 -5.53 10.43 11.08
C TYR A 79 -5.99 11.32 9.93
N LEU A 80 -7.31 11.49 9.81
CA LEU A 80 -7.95 12.54 9.02
C LEU A 80 -9.00 13.22 9.91
N ASP A 81 -8.83 14.51 10.22
CA ASP A 81 -9.93 15.30 10.81
C ASP A 81 -10.90 15.66 9.69
N GLU A 82 -12.10 15.09 9.70
CA GLU A 82 -13.17 15.52 8.79
C GLU A 82 -13.86 16.81 9.30
N THR A 83 -13.49 17.32 10.49
CA THR A 83 -14.15 18.46 11.10
C THR A 83 -13.15 19.49 11.63
N GLU A 84 -13.14 20.71 11.10
CA GLU A 84 -12.37 21.86 11.64
C GLU A 84 -12.80 22.30 13.07
N THR A 85 -13.36 21.42 13.90
CA THR A 85 -13.87 21.75 15.22
C THR A 85 -13.36 20.75 16.23
N GLU A 86 -12.32 21.19 16.95
CA GLU A 86 -11.72 20.57 18.13
C GLU A 86 -10.80 19.38 17.84
N SER A 87 -9.49 19.70 17.87
CA SER A 87 -8.34 18.83 18.17
C SER A 87 -8.68 17.74 19.20
N HIS A 88 -9.31 16.67 18.74
CA HIS A 88 -9.39 15.41 19.44
C HIS A 88 -8.47 14.48 18.66
N VAL A 89 -7.31 14.23 19.26
CA VAL A 89 -6.35 13.22 18.81
C VAL A 89 -7.05 11.87 18.86
N GLY A 90 -7.78 11.55 17.81
CA GLY A 90 -8.26 10.21 17.53
C GLY A 90 -7.12 9.46 16.84
N THR A 91 -6.07 9.13 17.60
CA THR A 91 -5.02 8.22 17.15
C THR A 91 -5.67 6.89 16.80
N TYR A 92 -5.44 6.38 15.59
CA TYR A 92 -5.69 4.96 15.36
C TYR A 92 -4.72 4.19 16.26
N ALA A 93 -5.25 3.52 17.28
CA ALA A 93 -4.46 2.95 18.38
C ALA A 93 -3.66 1.69 17.98
N ALA A 94 -3.62 1.32 16.70
CA ALA A 94 -2.90 0.13 16.27
C ALA A 94 -1.42 0.45 16.04
N ASN A 95 -0.52 -0.33 16.65
CA ASN A 95 0.92 -0.24 16.42
C ASN A 95 1.34 -0.83 15.05
N LYS A 96 0.40 -1.46 14.35
CA LYS A 96 0.59 -2.16 13.08
C LYS A 96 -0.71 -2.15 12.28
N VAL A 97 -0.62 -1.83 11.00
CA VAL A 97 -1.69 -1.95 9.99
C VAL A 97 -1.12 -2.53 8.70
N TYR A 98 -2.00 -3.05 7.86
CA TYR A 98 -1.66 -3.61 6.55
C TYR A 98 -2.43 -2.90 5.44
N ALA A 99 -1.69 -2.54 4.39
CA ALA A 99 -2.23 -2.13 3.11
C ALA A 99 -2.07 -3.29 2.11
N ASP A 100 -3.20 -3.73 1.58
CA ASP A 100 -3.29 -4.75 0.55
C ASP A 100 -3.43 -4.06 -0.80
N MET A 101 -2.71 -4.55 -1.79
CA MET A 101 -2.76 -4.04 -3.16
C MET A 101 -2.98 -5.20 -4.12
N VAL A 102 -3.99 -5.11 -4.97
CA VAL A 102 -4.21 -5.99 -6.12
C VAL A 102 -3.98 -5.16 -7.37
N VAL A 103 -3.09 -5.64 -8.25
CA VAL A 103 -2.73 -4.93 -9.48
C VAL A 103 -3.46 -5.58 -10.64
N ARG A 104 -4.11 -4.77 -11.47
CA ARG A 104 -4.90 -5.23 -12.61
C ARG A 104 -4.51 -4.56 -13.91
N ASP A 105 -4.75 -5.28 -15.00
CA ASP A 105 -4.87 -4.72 -16.35
C ASP A 105 -6.22 -5.14 -16.93
N GLY A 106 -7.15 -4.17 -16.99
CA GLY A 106 -8.57 -4.44 -17.20
C GLY A 106 -9.14 -5.32 -16.09
N ASP A 107 -9.78 -6.43 -16.46
CA ASP A 107 -10.36 -7.38 -15.50
C ASP A 107 -9.34 -8.41 -14.97
N ASN A 108 -8.12 -8.45 -15.53
CA ASN A 108 -7.13 -9.46 -15.21
C ASN A 108 -6.26 -9.03 -14.03
N ILE A 109 -6.08 -9.92 -13.06
CA ILE A 109 -5.10 -9.72 -11.99
C ILE A 109 -3.71 -10.00 -12.55
N ILE A 110 -2.83 -9.02 -12.46
CA ILE A 110 -1.44 -9.09 -12.92
C ILE A 110 -0.42 -9.01 -11.78
N GLY A 111 -0.88 -8.81 -10.54
CA GLY A 111 -0.01 -8.88 -9.37
C GLY A 111 -0.73 -8.56 -8.07
N TYR A 112 -0.02 -8.68 -6.97
CA TYR A 112 -0.47 -8.20 -5.67
C TYR A 112 0.72 -7.83 -4.78
N ALA A 113 0.47 -7.02 -3.75
CA ALA A 113 1.44 -6.67 -2.74
C ALA A 113 0.78 -6.49 -1.37
N VAL A 114 1.56 -6.73 -0.31
CA VAL A 114 1.16 -6.47 1.08
C VAL A 114 2.22 -5.60 1.72
N ILE A 115 1.80 -4.45 2.23
CA ILE A 115 2.65 -3.51 2.93
C ILE A 115 2.24 -3.47 4.40
N LYS A 116 3.20 -3.65 5.29
CA LYS A 116 3.02 -3.39 6.72
C LYS A 116 3.41 -1.95 7.02
N ILE A 117 2.53 -1.21 7.67
CA ILE A 117 2.83 0.09 8.28
C ILE A 117 2.82 -0.11 9.79
N TYR A 118 3.84 0.39 10.47
CA TYR A 118 4.03 0.13 11.90
C TYR A 118 4.69 1.30 12.61
N THR A 119 4.57 1.30 13.93
CA THR A 119 5.26 2.23 14.81
C THR A 119 5.75 1.49 16.05
N HIS A 120 6.88 1.93 16.59
CA HIS A 120 7.40 1.46 17.88
C HIS A 120 7.05 2.43 19.02
N ASP A 121 6.36 3.53 18.71
CA ASP A 121 6.03 4.53 19.70
C ASP A 121 4.83 4.07 20.53
N PRO A 122 4.88 4.25 21.86
CA PRO A 122 3.78 4.00 22.77
C PRO A 122 2.46 4.64 22.31
N GLU A 123 1.35 3.97 22.59
CA GLU A 123 -0.01 4.42 22.21
C GLU A 123 -0.39 5.79 22.82
N ASP A 124 0.24 6.18 23.93
CA ASP A 124 -0.01 7.44 24.64
C ASP A 124 0.86 8.62 24.15
N GLN A 125 1.78 8.40 23.21
CA GLN A 125 2.55 9.48 22.62
C GLN A 125 1.70 10.32 21.67
N HIS A 126 1.79 11.65 21.84
CA HIS A 126 1.05 12.63 21.05
C HIS A 126 1.58 12.76 19.61
N VAL A 127 2.83 12.40 19.38
CA VAL A 127 3.48 12.38 18.06
C VAL A 127 4.07 10.99 17.91
N ARG A 128 3.66 10.27 16.87
CA ARG A 128 4.13 8.92 16.57
C ARG A 128 4.85 8.90 15.24
N THR A 129 5.91 8.13 15.18
CA THR A 129 6.75 7.89 14.02
C THR A 129 6.35 6.57 13.41
N PHE A 130 5.97 6.59 12.14
CA PHE A 130 5.57 5.41 11.40
C PHE A 130 6.63 5.03 10.37
N GLY A 131 6.87 3.73 10.24
CA GLY A 131 7.63 3.13 9.15
C GLY A 131 6.74 2.22 8.32
N ALA A 132 7.20 1.87 7.12
CA ALA A 132 6.56 0.86 6.29
C ALA A 132 7.58 -0.13 5.73
N VAL A 133 7.15 -1.37 5.56
CA VAL A 133 7.93 -2.43 4.91
C VAL A 133 7.02 -3.20 3.96
N LEU A 134 7.51 -3.41 2.74
CA LEU A 134 6.89 -4.32 1.78
C LEU A 134 7.13 -5.75 2.27
N LEU A 135 6.06 -6.44 2.67
CA LEU A 135 6.16 -7.84 3.12
C LEU A 135 6.32 -8.78 1.94
N GLN A 136 5.53 -8.56 0.89
CA GLN A 136 5.63 -9.32 -0.34
C GLN A 136 5.05 -8.53 -1.51
N SER A 137 5.63 -8.73 -2.69
CA SER A 137 5.13 -8.28 -3.98
C SER A 137 5.29 -9.42 -4.99
N VAL A 138 4.21 -9.73 -5.70
CA VAL A 138 4.15 -10.77 -6.73
C VAL A 138 3.62 -10.16 -8.01
N SER A 139 4.28 -10.47 -9.12
CA SER A 139 3.84 -10.15 -10.48
C SER A 139 3.51 -11.44 -11.21
N PHE A 140 2.41 -11.45 -11.94
CA PHE A 140 1.99 -12.56 -12.78
C PHE A 140 2.32 -12.25 -14.25
N PRO A 141 3.43 -12.78 -14.78
CA PRO A 141 3.78 -12.56 -16.17
C PRO A 141 2.78 -13.23 -17.11
N LEU A 142 2.71 -12.76 -18.35
CA LEU A 142 1.99 -13.46 -19.41
C LEU A 142 2.63 -14.82 -19.67
N VAL A 143 1.81 -15.87 -19.82
CA VAL A 143 2.24 -17.21 -20.22
C VAL A 143 1.73 -17.45 -21.63
N ASN A 144 2.65 -17.69 -22.58
CA ASN A 144 2.32 -17.79 -24.01
C ASN A 144 1.58 -16.54 -24.55
N SER A 145 1.92 -15.36 -24.04
CA SER A 145 1.25 -14.08 -24.37
C SER A 145 -0.20 -13.96 -23.89
N GLU A 146 -0.63 -14.83 -22.97
CA GLU A 146 -1.96 -14.79 -22.35
C GLU A 146 -1.87 -14.54 -20.84
N TYR A 147 -2.90 -13.87 -20.29
CA TYR A 147 -2.99 -13.67 -18.85
C TYR A 147 -3.16 -15.01 -18.14
N GLN A 148 -2.53 -15.12 -16.98
CA GLN A 148 -2.76 -16.26 -16.10
C GLN A 148 -4.17 -16.17 -15.50
N ASN A 149 -4.83 -17.32 -15.33
CA ASN A 149 -6.14 -17.39 -14.69
C ASN A 149 -6.02 -17.30 -13.17
N VAL A 150 -5.73 -16.09 -12.67
CA VAL A 150 -5.62 -15.78 -11.24
C VAL A 150 -6.96 -15.29 -10.72
N THR A 151 -7.45 -15.88 -9.63
CA THR A 151 -8.74 -15.51 -9.02
C THR A 151 -8.56 -14.61 -7.79
N GLU A 152 -9.61 -13.86 -7.45
CA GLU A 152 -9.66 -13.05 -6.22
C GLU A 152 -9.43 -13.90 -4.97
N GLU A 153 -10.05 -15.08 -4.91
CA GLU A 153 -9.95 -15.96 -3.75
C GLU A 153 -8.52 -16.44 -3.54
N TYR A 154 -7.81 -16.74 -4.63
CA TYR A 154 -6.41 -17.09 -4.57
C TYR A 154 -5.60 -15.92 -3.99
N VAL A 155 -5.71 -14.72 -4.55
CA VAL A 155 -4.93 -13.56 -4.09
C VAL A 155 -5.26 -13.21 -2.64
N LYS A 156 -6.54 -13.18 -2.27
CA LYS A 156 -6.97 -12.95 -0.89
C LYS A 156 -6.36 -13.98 0.06
N SER A 157 -6.37 -15.26 -0.30
CA SER A 157 -5.74 -16.31 0.52
C SER A 157 -4.23 -16.12 0.68
N GLN A 158 -3.53 -15.67 -0.36
CA GLN A 158 -2.09 -15.39 -0.29
C GLN A 158 -1.80 -14.19 0.62
N ILE A 159 -2.56 -13.11 0.48
CA ILE A 159 -2.46 -11.92 1.31
C ILE A 159 -2.69 -12.26 2.79
N GLU A 160 -3.74 -13.03 3.10
CA GLU A 160 -4.02 -13.48 4.47
C GLU A 160 -2.88 -14.32 5.04
N GLN A 161 -2.29 -15.24 4.25
CA GLN A 161 -1.14 -16.04 4.67
C GLN A 161 0.09 -15.19 4.98
N ILE A 162 0.35 -14.15 4.17
CA ILE A 162 1.47 -13.21 4.39
C ILE A 162 1.28 -12.48 5.72
N LYS A 163 0.07 -11.96 5.99
CA LYS A 163 -0.24 -11.27 7.25
C LYS A 163 -0.12 -12.18 8.47
N LEU A 164 -0.52 -13.45 8.35
CA LEU A 164 -0.42 -14.43 9.44
C LEU A 164 1.03 -14.85 9.74
N ALA A 165 1.94 -14.69 8.77
CA ALA A 165 3.35 -15.03 8.93
C ALA A 165 4.22 -13.87 9.48
N ASP A 166 3.66 -12.66 9.60
CA ASP A 166 4.33 -11.44 10.10
C ASP A 166 4.09 -11.13 11.59
#